data_AF-A0A9D4DB10-F1
#
_entry.id   AF-A0A9D4DB10-F1
#
_cell.length_a   1.000
_cell.length_b   1.000
_cell.length_c   1.000
_cell.angle_alpha   90.00
_cell.angle_beta   90.00
_cell.angle_gamma   90.00
#
_symmetry.space_group_name_H-M   'P 1'
#
loop_
_entity.id
_entity.type
_entity.pdbx_description
1 polymer ?
#
loop_
_entity_poly.entity_id
_entity_poly.type
_entity_poly.pdbx_seq_one_letter_code
_entity_poly.pdbx_strand_id
1 'polypeptide(L)' 'MLYVLYRCNIQGCIISSDASVGEKSDLKDCIVGPAQSLPANSKYTNESLVAAEEMLEI' A
#
# COMPACT_ATOMS: atom_id res chain seq x y z
N MET A 1 -8.13 9.35 -5.25
CA MET A 1 -8.58 8.22 -6.10
C MET A 1 -7.61 7.05 -5.92
N LEU A 2 -8.09 5.86 -5.57
CA LEU A 2 -7.26 4.65 -5.37
C LEU A 2 -6.95 3.98 -6.72
N TYR A 3 -5.67 3.68 -6.99
CA TYR A 3 -5.26 2.95 -8.17
C TYR A 3 -4.68 1.59 -7.80
N VAL A 4 -5.41 0.51 -8.12
CA VAL A 4 -4.88 -0.85 -8.09
C VAL A 4 -4.70 -1.30 -9.53
N LEU A 5 -3.44 -1.54 -9.92
CA LEU A 5 -3.14 -1.98 -11.27
C LEU A 5 -3.44 -3.48 -11.45
N TYR A 6 -3.31 -3.98 -12.68
CA TYR A 6 -3.76 -5.34 -13.02
C TYR A 6 -2.96 -6.43 -12.28
N ARG A 7 -3.61 -7.59 -12.07
CA ARG A 7 -3.03 -8.80 -11.45
C ARG A 7 -2.51 -8.61 -10.02
N CYS A 8 -3.05 -7.65 -9.26
CA CYS A 8 -2.74 -7.56 -7.83
C CYS A 8 -3.52 -8.61 -7.03
N ASN A 9 -2.86 -9.20 -6.03
CA ASN A 9 -3.48 -9.98 -4.98
C ASN A 9 -3.48 -9.14 -3.70
N ILE A 10 -4.66 -8.77 -3.20
CA ILE A 10 -4.78 -7.89 -2.03
C ILE A 10 -5.76 -8.54 -1.06
N GLN A 11 -5.29 -8.89 0.13
CA GLN A 11 -6.06 -9.64 1.12
C GLN A 11 -5.86 -9.02 2.51
N GLY A 12 -6.95 -8.71 3.22
CA GLY A 12 -6.86 -8.19 4.59
C GLY A 12 -6.19 -6.81 4.71
N CYS A 13 -6.08 -6.05 3.62
CA CYS A 13 -5.36 -4.77 3.61
C CYS A 13 -6.27 -3.57 3.84
N ILE A 14 -5.72 -2.54 4.48
CA ILE A 14 -6.27 -1.18 4.51
C ILE A 14 -5.45 -0.35 3.55
N ILE A 15 -6.09 0.26 2.54
CA ILE A 15 -5.41 1.13 1.58
C ILE A 15 -6.06 2.51 1.62
N SER A 16 -5.27 3.51 2.00
CA SER A 16 -5.72 4.89 2.15
C SER A 16 -5.86 5.62 0.81
N SER A 17 -6.42 6.82 0.86
CA SER A 17 -6.65 7.70 -0.28
C SER A 17 -5.37 8.00 -1.06
N ASP A 18 -5.49 8.05 -2.39
CA ASP A 18 -4.42 8.43 -3.32
C ASP A 18 -3.20 7.48 -3.32
N ALA A 19 -3.31 6.32 -2.68
CA ALA A 19 -2.33 5.26 -2.84
C ALA A 19 -2.42 4.61 -4.23
N SER A 20 -1.28 4.14 -4.73
CA SER A 20 -1.17 3.34 -5.96
C SER A 20 -0.41 2.03 -5.71
N VAL A 21 -1.00 0.92 -6.13
CA VAL A 21 -0.38 -0.42 -6.05
C VAL A 21 0.05 -0.86 -7.44
N GLY A 22 1.36 -1.04 -7.61
CA GLY A 22 1.98 -1.53 -8.83
C GLY A 22 1.43 -2.88 -9.31
N GLU A 23 1.54 -3.14 -10.61
CA GLU A 23 1.05 -4.38 -11.23
C GLU A 23 1.69 -5.63 -10.63
N LYS A 24 0.95 -6.74 -10.60
CA LYS A 24 1.44 -8.05 -10.13
C LYS A 24 1.95 -8.04 -8.68
N SER A 25 1.48 -7.10 -7.86
CA SER A 25 1.84 -7.04 -6.45
C SER A 25 0.98 -7.96 -5.58
N ASP A 26 1.58 -8.48 -4.51
CA ASP A 26 0.94 -9.37 -3.54
C ASP A 26 1.00 -8.72 -2.14
N LEU A 27 -0.15 -8.27 -1.65
CA LEU A 27 -0.29 -7.60 -0.36
C LEU A 27 -1.19 -8.45 0.53
N LYS A 28 -0.72 -8.75 1.74
CA LYS A 28 -1.49 -9.50 2.73
C LYS A 28 -1.41 -8.84 4.11
N ASP A 29 -2.55 -8.55 4.72
CA ASP A 29 -2.66 -8.00 6.07
C ASP A 29 -1.85 -6.70 6.26
N CYS A 30 -1.78 -5.85 5.22
CA CYS A 30 -0.97 -4.62 5.19
C CYS A 30 -1.79 -3.34 5.36
N ILE A 31 -1.16 -2.29 5.87
CA ILE A 31 -1.71 -0.93 5.91
C ILE A 31 -0.90 -0.06 4.94
N VAL A 32 -1.56 0.53 3.95
CA VAL A 32 -0.94 1.44 2.98
C VAL A 32 -1.42 2.86 3.25
N GLY A 33 -0.48 3.73 3.60
CA GLY A 33 -0.72 5.14 3.92
C GLY A 33 -1.19 5.96 2.72
N PRO A 34 -1.66 7.19 2.97
CA PRO A 34 -2.11 8.07 1.91
C PRO A 34 -0.96 8.44 0.96
N ALA A 35 -1.29 8.64 -0.31
CA ALA A 35 -0.33 9.02 -1.37
C ALA A 35 0.89 8.09 -1.54
N GLN A 36 0.85 6.87 -1.01
CA GLN A 36 1.92 5.88 -1.16
C GLN A 36 1.90 5.23 -2.53
N SER A 37 3.06 5.10 -3.15
CA SER A 37 3.20 4.43 -4.44
C SER A 37 4.03 3.17 -4.30
N LEU A 38 3.38 2.02 -4.30
CA LEU A 38 4.05 0.72 -4.25
C LEU A 38 4.53 0.30 -5.64
N PRO A 39 5.78 -0.16 -5.78
CA PRO A 39 6.32 -0.59 -7.06
C PRO A 39 5.65 -1.88 -7.55
N ALA A 40 5.70 -2.13 -8.86
CA ALA A 40 5.21 -3.37 -9.46
C ALA A 40 6.02 -4.59 -8.99
N ASN A 41 5.38 -5.77 -8.98
CA ASN A 41 5.94 -7.05 -8.51
C ASN A 41 6.40 -7.00 -7.04
N SER A 42 5.82 -6.13 -6.23
CA SER A 42 6.13 -6.05 -4.80
C SER A 42 5.36 -7.08 -4.00
N LYS A 43 5.96 -7.52 -2.87
CA LYS A 43 5.35 -8.45 -1.93
C LYS A 43 5.47 -7.88 -0.53
N TYR A 44 4.33 -7.72 0.13
CA TYR A 44 4.26 -7.20 1.50
C TYR A 44 3.35 -8.08 2.34
N THR A 45 3.73 -8.32 3.60
CA THR A 45 2.92 -9.13 4.51
C THR A 45 3.02 -8.61 5.94
N ASN A 46 1.88 -8.25 6.52
CA ASN A 46 1.79 -7.73 7.89
C ASN A 46 2.66 -6.47 8.11
N GLU A 47 2.64 -5.56 7.13
CA GLU A 47 3.48 -4.36 7.09
C GLU A 47 2.63 -3.07 7.10
N SER A 48 3.16 -2.03 7.75
CA SER A 48 2.64 -0.67 7.70
C SER A 48 3.49 0.17 6.76
N LEU A 49 3.00 0.37 5.54
CA LEU A 49 3.61 1.11 4.45
C LEU A 49 3.10 2.56 4.50
N VAL A 50 3.61 3.35 5.45
CA VAL A 50 3.26 4.76 5.64
C VAL A 50 4.50 5.64 5.46
N ALA A 51 4.32 6.89 5.02
CA ALA A 51 5.43 7.83 4.99
C ALA A 51 5.97 8.04 6.41
N ALA A 52 7.29 8.05 6.57
CA ALA A 52 7.93 8.30 7.87
C ALA A 52 7.60 9.70 8.44
N GLU A 53 7.05 10.59 7.61
CA GLU A 53 6.81 12.01 7.90
C GLU A 53 5.50 12.27 8.67
N GLU A 54 4.61 11.28 8.82
CA GLU A 54 3.39 11.43 9.65
C GLU A 54 3.56 11.00 11.12
N MET A 55 4.79 10.69 11.56
CA MET A 55 5.13 10.55 12.99
C MET A 55 5.75 11.85 13.53
N LEU A 56 4.95 12.92 13.58
CA LEU A 56 5.22 14.07 14.44
C LEU A 56 4.23 14.04 15.61
N GLU A 57 4.64 13.43 16.71
CA GLU A 57 4.05 13.66 18.02
C GLU A 57 4.39 15.10 18.45
N ILE A 58 3.36 15.91 18.71
CA ILE A 58 3.46 17.22 19.37
C ILE A 58 3.42 17.05 20.90
#